data_AF-A0A951IFT3-F1
#
_entry.id   AF-A0A951IFT3-F1
#
_cell.length_a   1.000
_cell.length_b   1.000
_cell.length_c   1.000
_cell.angle_alpha   90.00
_cell.angle_beta   90.00
_cell.angle_gamma   90.00
#
_symmetry.space_group_name_H-M   'P 1'
#
loop_
_entity.id
_entity.type
_entity.pdbx_description
1 polymer ?
#
loop_
_entity_poly.entity_id
_entity_poly.type
_entity_poly.pdbx_seq_one_letter_code
_entity_poly.pdbx_strand_id
1 'polypeptide(L)' 'TPVYLAGGLHADNVRRAIETVQPYGLDLCSGVRTDQRLDPVKLALFMKAVNE' A
#
# COMPACT_ATOMS: atom_id res chain seq x y z
N THR A 1 17.04 -9.51 7.97
CA THR A 1 15.78 -10.29 7.90
C THR A 1 14.77 -9.48 7.11
N PRO A 2 13.99 -10.06 6.18
CA PRO A 2 13.00 -9.31 5.42
C PRO A 2 11.93 -8.71 6.34
N VAL A 3 11.53 -7.47 6.07
CA VAL A 3 10.51 -6.72 6.83
C VAL A 3 9.27 -6.51 5.96
N TYR A 4 8.10 -6.70 6.56
CA TYR A 4 6.81 -6.32 5.97
C TYR A 4 6.33 -5.03 6.62
N LEU A 5 6.04 -4.01 5.80
CA LEU A 5 5.55 -2.72 6.27
C LEU A 5 4.02 -2.69 6.21
N ALA A 6 3.39 -2.30 7.31
CA ALA A 6 1.95 -2.19 7.46
C ALA A 6 1.56 -0.82 8.06
N GLY A 7 0.26 -0.57 8.12
CA GLY A 7 -0.31 0.57 8.86
C GLY A 7 -0.54 1.80 7.99
N GLY A 8 -1.79 2.04 7.63
CA GLY A 8 -2.21 3.28 6.95
C GLY A 8 -1.66 3.47 5.53
N LEU A 9 -1.16 2.43 4.86
CA LEU A 9 -0.68 2.51 3.49
C LEU A 9 -1.83 2.74 2.49
N HIS A 10 -1.70 3.72 1.62
CA HIS A 10 -2.61 4.03 0.51
C HIS A 10 -1.84 4.60 -0.69
N ALA A 11 -2.51 4.81 -1.83
CA ALA A 11 -1.87 5.19 -3.09
C ALA A 11 -1.01 6.46 -2.99
N ASP A 12 -1.40 7.44 -2.18
CA ASP A 12 -0.67 8.72 -2.07
C ASP A 12 0.61 8.64 -1.23
N ASN A 13 0.77 7.59 -0.41
CA ASN A 13 1.91 7.49 0.52
C ASN A 13 2.83 6.28 0.27
N VAL A 14 2.35 5.27 -0.45
CA VAL A 14 3.06 3.99 -0.57
C VAL A 14 4.46 4.14 -1.18
N ARG A 15 4.60 5.01 -2.18
CA ARG A 15 5.88 5.23 -2.84
C ARG A 15 6.93 5.78 -1.87
N ARG A 16 6.59 6.82 -1.12
CA ARG A 16 7.45 7.39 -0.08
C ARG A 16 7.79 6.36 0.99
N ALA A 17 6.81 5.54 1.40
CA ALA A 17 7.00 4.50 2.40
C ALA A 17 7.99 3.43 1.92
N ILE A 18 7.88 2.97 0.67
CA ILE A 18 8.83 2.04 0.04
C ILE A 18 10.23 2.66 -0.01
N GLU A 19 10.36 3.90 -0.48
CA GLU A 19 11.66 4.58 -0.60
C GLU A 19 12.35 4.79 0.74
N THR A 20 11.58 5.08 1.79
CA THR A 20 12.11 5.38 3.13
C THR A 20 12.47 4.12 3.90
N VAL A 21 11.62 3.09 3.85
CA VAL A 21 11.74 1.89 4.70
C VAL A 21 12.45 0.75 3.97
N GLN A 22 12.40 0.73 2.64
CA GLN A 22 12.88 -0.36 1.78
C GLN A 22 12.39 -1.75 2.25
N PRO A 23 11.07 -1.95 2.44
CA PRO A 23 10.55 -3.20 2.95
C PRO A 23 10.63 -4.30 1.91
N TYR A 24 10.66 -5.55 2.36
CA TYR A 24 10.53 -6.71 1.49
C TYR A 24 9.11 -6.88 0.94
N GLY A 25 8.10 -6.50 1.74
CA GLY A 25 6.70 -6.56 1.34
C GLY A 25 5.83 -5.56 2.08
N LEU A 26 4.59 -5.43 1.63
CA LEU A 26 3.59 -4.53 2.21
C LEU A 26 2.38 -5.34 2.68
N ASP A 27 1.80 -4.94 3.81
CA ASP A 27 0.54 -5.48 4.34
C ASP A 27 -0.55 -4.41 4.32
N LEU A 28 -1.70 -4.75 3.73
CA LEU A 28 -2.77 -3.80 3.38
C LEU A 28 -4.08 -4.13 4.08
N CYS A 29 -4.72 -3.10 4.61
CA CYS A 29 -6.05 -3.20 5.21
C CYS A 29 -6.97 -2.06 4.75
N SER A 30 -7.04 -0.96 5.49
CA SER A 30 -8.03 0.11 5.26
C SER A 30 -7.76 0.96 4.01
N GLY A 31 -6.50 1.17 3.63
CA GLY A 31 -6.14 2.09 2.54
C GLY A 31 -6.55 1.65 1.13
N VAL A 32 -7.01 0.41 0.95
CA VAL A 32 -7.57 -0.12 -0.30
C VAL A 32 -9.05 -0.49 -0.19
N ARG A 33 -9.74 -0.02 0.85
CA ARG A 33 -11.15 -0.34 1.12
C ARG A 33 -12.06 0.88 1.01
N THR A 34 -13.31 0.61 0.63
CA THR A 34 -14.45 1.54 0.70
C THR A 34 -15.60 0.80 1.36
N ASP A 35 -16.22 1.41 2.37
CA ASP A 35 -17.28 0.78 3.18
C ASP A 35 -16.92 -0.62 3.68
N GLN A 36 -15.68 -0.76 4.18
CA GLN A 36 -15.08 -2.01 4.68
C GLN A 36 -14.89 -3.13 3.63
N ARG A 37 -15.32 -2.92 2.38
CA ARG A 37 -15.10 -3.86 1.28
C ARG A 37 -13.84 -3.49 0.51
N LEU A 38 -13.17 -4.49 -0.07
CA LEU A 38 -12.06 -4.25 -0.97
C LEU A 38 -12.57 -3.45 -2.17
N ASP A 39 -11.93 -2.32 -2.45
CA ASP A 39 -12.28 -1.43 -3.54
C ASP A 39 -11.30 -1.68 -4.71
N PRO A 40 -11.76 -2.24 -5.84
CA PRO A 40 -10.89 -2.54 -6.97
C PRO A 40 -10.19 -1.31 -7.56
N VAL A 41 -10.83 -0.13 -7.50
CA VAL A 41 -10.26 1.12 -8.01
C VAL A 41 -9.13 1.58 -7.11
N LYS A 42 -9.34 1.60 -5.79
CA LYS A 42 -8.28 1.94 -4.83
C LYS A 42 -7.12 0.96 -4.90
N LEU A 43 -7.40 -0.35 -5.04
CA LEU A 43 -6.35 -1.36 -5.20
C LEU A 43 -5.55 -1.15 -6.48
N ALA A 44 -6.20 -0.85 -7.61
CA ALA A 44 -5.52 -0.58 -8.87
C ALA A 44 -4.63 0.68 -8.78
N LEU A 45 -5.13 1.76 -8.16
CA LEU A 45 -4.35 2.98 -7.91
C LEU A 45 -3.15 2.71 -6.99
N PHE A 46 -3.36 1.91 -5.94
CA PHE A 46 -2.29 1.48 -5.03
C PHE A 46 -1.19 0.73 -5.77
N MET A 47 -1.55 -0.29 -6.56
CA MET A 47 -0.59 -1.09 -7.32
C MET A 47 0.11 -0.27 -8.40
N LYS A 48 -0.56 0.72 -9.00
CA LYS A 48 0.07 1.69 -9.91
C LYS A 48 1.16 2.48 -9.19
N ALA A 49 0.85 3.05 -8.03
CA ALA A 49 1.82 3.83 -7.23
C ALA A 49 2.98 2.99 -6.66
N VAL A 50 2.82 1.68 -6.53
CA VAL A 50 3.92 0.75 -6.17
C VAL A 50 4.87 0.50 -7.34
N ASN A 51 4.34 0.47 -8.58
CA ASN A 51 5.08 0.10 -9.79
C ASN A 51 5.67 1.31 -10.55
N GLU A 52 5.22 2.52 -10.25
CA GLU A 52 5.90 3.77 -10.59
C GLU A 52 7.10 3.94 -9.67
#